data_AF-A0A1V1P3E1-F1
#
_entry.id   AF-A0A1V1P3E1-F1
#
_cell.length_a   1.000
_cell.length_b   1.000
_cell.length_c   1.000
_cell.angle_alpha   90.00
_cell.angle_beta   90.00
_cell.angle_gamma   90.00
#
_symmetry.space_group_name_H-M   'P 1'
#
loop_
_entity.id
_entity.type
_entity.pdbx_description
1 polymer ?
#
loop_
_entity_poly.entity_id
_entity_poly.type
_entity_poly.pdbx_seq_one_letter_code
_entity_poly.pdbx_strand_id
1 'polypeptide(L)'
;MNLQKYLIIVIGIFIFLIFSIHPLYCQTIQQTITLEPGWNAVFLEIEPQNNTCTTIFSPYPVASVWTWNPKTSPVEYIQNPEELLPEHEQWLTWYPPERPYAYKTNLFS
;
A
#
# COMPACT_ATOMS: atom_id res chain seq x y z
N MET A 1 36.87 -46.05 13.23
CA MET A 1 36.45 -45.18 14.35
C MET A 1 36.11 -43.74 13.93
N ASN A 2 36.74 -43.16 12.90
CA ASN A 2 36.47 -41.76 12.49
C ASN A 2 35.21 -41.59 11.60
N LEU A 3 34.93 -42.52 10.69
CA LEU A 3 33.76 -42.45 9.79
C LEU A 3 32.42 -42.41 10.54
N GLN A 4 32.29 -43.21 11.60
CA GLN A 4 31.09 -43.25 12.45
C GLN A 4 30.87 -41.94 13.22
N LYS A 5 31.95 -41.24 13.61
CA LYS A 5 31.86 -39.93 14.27
C LYS A 5 31.37 -38.84 13.31
N TYR A 6 31.86 -38.82 12.07
CA TYR A 6 31.36 -37.90 11.05
C TYR A 6 29.90 -38.17 10.70
N LEU A 7 29.50 -39.44 10.61
CA LEU A 7 28.10 -39.81 10.38
C LEU A 7 27.18 -39.29 11.48
N ILE A 8 27.57 -39.43 12.75
CA ILE A 8 26.81 -38.92 13.89
C ILE A 8 26.72 -37.39 13.87
N ILE A 9 27.82 -36.70 13.54
CA ILE A 9 27.85 -35.24 13.44
C ILE A 9 26.92 -34.77 12.32
N VAL A 10 26.96 -35.42 11.15
CA VAL A 10 26.10 -35.07 10.01
C VAL A 10 24.63 -35.28 10.34
N ILE A 11 24.28 -36.42 10.96
CA ILE A 11 22.90 -36.69 11.40
C ILE A 11 22.47 -35.65 12.44
N GLY A 12 23.33 -35.29 13.40
CA GLY A 12 23.05 -34.27 14.40
C GLY A 12 22.80 -32.89 13.80
N ILE A 13 23.60 -32.48 12.82
CA ILE A 13 23.40 -31.22 12.08
C ILE A 13 22.10 -31.26 11.29
N PHE A 14 21.79 -32.39 10.65
CA PHE A 14 20.56 -32.54 9.86
C PHE A 14 19.31 -32.44 10.74
N ILE A 15 19.33 -33.07 11.93
CA ILE A 15 18.25 -32.96 12.92
C ILE A 15 18.12 -31.51 13.42
N PHE A 16 19.24 -30.85 13.75
CA PHE A 16 19.24 -29.46 14.20
C PHE A 16 18.65 -28.48 13.16
N LEU A 17 18.97 -28.69 11.88
CA LEU A 17 18.43 -27.89 10.77
C LEU A 17 16.91 -28.07 10.61
N ILE A 18 16.39 -29.30 10.77
CA ILE A 18 14.95 -29.58 10.68
C ILE A 18 14.19 -28.92 11.84
N PHE A 19 14.75 -28.92 13.05
CA PHE A 19 14.13 -28.29 14.22
C PHE A 19 14.15 -26.75 14.19
N SER A 20 14.96 -26.14 13.33
CA SER A 20 15.05 -24.68 13.18
C SER A 20 14.00 -24.08 12.23
N ILE A 21 13.11 -24.91 11.66
CA ILE A 21 12.05 -24.44 10.76
C ILE A 21 10.85 -24.00 11.60
N HIS A 22 10.80 -22.71 11.96
CA HIS A 22 9.64 -22.14 12.61
C HIS A 22 8.61 -21.69 11.57
N PRO A 23 7.32 -22.06 11.71
CA PRO A 23 6.27 -21.47 10.89
C PRO A 23 6.19 -19.97 11.21
N LEU A 24 6.46 -19.14 10.20
CA LEU A 24 6.15 -17.71 10.25
C LEU A 24 4.64 -17.57 10.11
N TYR A 25 3.96 -17.27 11.22
CA TYR A 25 2.53 -16.95 11.18
C TYR A 25 2.36 -15.53 10.65
N CYS A 26 2.02 -15.41 9.37
CA CYS A 26 1.41 -14.18 8.86
C CYS A 26 -0.05 -14.20 9.29
N GLN A 27 -0.39 -13.41 10.32
CA GLN A 27 -1.77 -13.32 10.78
C GLN A 27 -2.51 -12.28 9.94
N THR A 28 -3.47 -12.72 9.12
CA THR A 28 -4.41 -11.82 8.46
C THR A 28 -5.34 -11.23 9.52
N ILE A 29 -5.34 -9.90 9.65
CA ILE A 29 -6.25 -9.16 10.53
C ILE A 29 -7.30 -8.50 9.66
N GLN A 30 -8.56 -8.52 10.11
CA GLN A 30 -9.68 -7.87 9.43
C GLN A 30 -10.24 -6.75 10.31
N GLN A 31 -10.38 -5.55 9.72
CA GLN A 31 -11.08 -4.41 10.31
C GLN A 31 -12.39 -4.19 9.54
N THR A 32 -13.52 -4.14 10.24
CA THR A 32 -14.83 -3.83 9.65
C THR A 32 -15.29 -2.47 10.16
N ILE A 33 -15.56 -1.55 9.23
CA ILE A 33 -16.01 -0.18 9.51
C ILE A 33 -17.43 -0.04 8.99
N THR A 34 -18.37 0.30 9.87
CA THR A 34 -19.75 0.60 9.48
C THR A 34 -19.84 2.09 9.16
N LEU A 35 -20.37 2.43 7.98
CA LEU A 35 -20.51 3.81 7.53
C LEU A 35 -21.95 4.29 7.74
N GLU A 36 -22.10 5.49 8.27
CA GLU A 36 -23.39 6.17 8.42
C GLU A 36 -23.64 7.13 7.25
N PRO A 37 -24.91 7.47 6.94
CA PRO A 37 -25.20 8.50 5.96
C PRO A 37 -24.55 9.85 6.30
N GLY A 38 -23.75 10.39 5.38
CA GLY A 38 -23.05 11.66 5.55
C GLY A 38 -21.53 11.50 5.58
N TRP A 39 -20.85 12.36 6.34
CA TRP A 39 -19.39 12.38 6.46
C TRP A 39 -18.92 11.39 7.52
N ASN A 40 -18.04 10.46 7.13
CA ASN A 40 -17.43 9.49 8.03
C ASN A 40 -15.93 9.76 8.12
N ALA A 41 -15.42 10.00 9.32
CA ALA A 41 -13.99 10.03 9.59
C ALA A 41 -13.52 8.60 9.88
N VAL A 42 -12.60 8.09 9.06
CA VAL A 42 -12.12 6.70 9.14
C VAL A 42 -10.61 6.70 9.35
N PHE A 43 -10.14 5.88 10.29
CA PHE A 43 -8.74 5.57 10.49
C PHE A 43 -8.53 4.06 10.34
N LEU A 44 -7.58 3.66 9.48
CA LEU A 44 -7.24 2.27 9.24
C LEU A 44 -6.06 1.88 10.12
N GLU A 45 -6.22 0.83 10.92
CA GLU A 45 -5.16 0.29 11.78
C GLU A 45 -4.33 -0.78 11.08
N ILE A 46 -4.78 -1.25 9.92
CA ILE A 46 -4.17 -2.33 9.15
C ILE A 46 -3.69 -1.82 7.79
N GLU A 47 -2.63 -2.45 7.29
CA GLU A 47 -2.19 -2.27 5.91
C GLU A 47 -2.86 -3.33 5.01
N PRO A 48 -3.64 -2.94 3.99
CA PRO A 48 -4.25 -3.89 3.07
C PRO A 48 -3.21 -4.61 2.22
N GLN A 49 -3.35 -5.93 2.05
CA GLN A 49 -2.48 -6.72 1.17
C GLN A 49 -2.53 -6.23 -0.29
N ASN A 50 -3.69 -5.77 -0.75
CA ASN A 50 -3.83 -5.05 -2.01
C ASN A 50 -4.34 -3.64 -1.71
N ASN A 51 -3.49 -2.66 -1.94
CA ASN A 51 -3.72 -1.25 -1.63
C ASN A 51 -4.11 -0.41 -2.86
N THR A 52 -4.42 -1.04 -3.99
CA THR A 52 -4.84 -0.32 -5.20
C THR A 52 -6.28 0.17 -5.07
N CYS A 53 -6.54 1.42 -5.48
CA CYS A 53 -7.88 2.02 -5.44
C CYS A 53 -8.89 1.16 -6.21
N THR A 54 -8.49 0.66 -7.39
CA THR A 54 -9.36 -0.18 -8.22
C THR A 54 -9.78 -1.46 -7.52
N THR A 55 -8.87 -2.17 -6.83
CA THR A 55 -9.26 -3.39 -6.09
C THR A 55 -10.12 -3.07 -4.87
N ILE A 56 -9.77 -2.05 -4.09
CA ILE A 56 -10.48 -1.72 -2.84
C ILE A 56 -11.90 -1.22 -3.12
N PHE A 57 -12.06 -0.35 -4.12
CA PHE A 57 -13.31 0.38 -4.33
C PHE A 57 -14.22 -0.20 -5.42
N SER A 58 -13.74 -1.12 -6.28
CA SER A 58 -14.56 -1.80 -7.29
C SER A 58 -15.90 -2.37 -6.78
N PRO A 59 -15.98 -3.03 -5.59
CA PRO A 59 -17.25 -3.56 -5.11
C PRO A 59 -18.23 -2.49 -4.59
N TYR A 60 -17.82 -1.23 -4.48
CA TYR A 60 -18.62 -0.15 -3.90
C TYR A 60 -18.91 0.94 -4.94
N PRO A 61 -20.07 1.61 -4.87
CA PRO A 61 -20.43 2.69 -5.80
C PRO A 61 -19.73 4.01 -5.45
N VAL A 62 -18.40 4.00 -5.37
CA VAL A 62 -17.58 5.19 -5.05
C VAL A 62 -17.58 6.14 -6.26
N ALA A 63 -17.85 7.41 -6.02
CA ALA A 63 -17.85 8.42 -7.08
C ALA A 63 -16.42 8.86 -7.47
N SER A 64 -15.57 9.08 -6.46
CA SER A 64 -14.18 9.51 -6.63
C SER A 64 -13.42 9.38 -5.30
N VAL A 65 -12.11 9.22 -5.37
CA VAL A 65 -11.20 9.23 -4.21
C VAL A 65 -10.21 10.36 -4.38
N TRP A 66 -9.95 11.08 -3.30
CA TRP A 66 -9.09 12.27 -3.30
C TRP A 66 -8.08 12.13 -2.17
N THR A 67 -6.82 12.44 -2.45
CA THR A 67 -5.81 12.56 -1.41
C THR A 67 -5.03 13.85 -1.59
N TRP A 68 -4.71 14.45 -0.45
CA TRP A 68 -3.82 15.59 -0.43
C TRP A 68 -2.39 15.11 -0.70
N ASN A 69 -1.74 15.71 -1.68
CA ASN A 69 -0.34 15.50 -1.99
C ASN A 69 0.50 16.64 -1.40
N PRO A 70 1.14 16.42 -0.24
CA PRO A 70 1.93 17.44 0.43
C PRO A 70 3.27 17.72 -0.26
N LYS A 71 3.57 17.10 -1.42
CA LYS A 71 4.69 17.50 -2.27
C LYS A 71 4.36 18.84 -2.93
N THR A 72 4.36 19.87 -2.10
CA THR A 72 4.41 21.27 -2.47
C THR A 72 5.62 21.47 -3.37
N SER A 73 5.43 22.20 -4.46
CA SER A 73 6.54 22.68 -5.29
C SER A 73 7.69 23.19 -4.41
N PRO A 74 8.95 22.88 -4.70
CA PRO A 74 10.07 23.54 -4.02
C PRO A 74 10.18 25.03 -4.36
N VAL A 75 9.34 25.53 -5.29
CA VAL A 75 9.33 26.92 -5.71
C VAL A 75 8.56 27.78 -4.70
N GLU A 76 9.28 28.31 -3.72
CA GLU A 76 8.75 29.30 -2.78
C GLU A 76 8.83 30.75 -3.33
N TYR A 77 9.70 30.99 -4.31
CA TYR A 77 9.96 32.31 -4.89
C TYR A 77 10.15 32.22 -6.41
N ILE A 78 9.47 33.10 -7.14
CA ILE A 78 9.60 33.25 -8.59
C ILE A 78 10.38 34.55 -8.84
N GLN A 79 11.49 34.48 -9.57
CA GLN A 79 12.28 35.68 -9.91
C GLN A 79 11.73 36.39 -11.14
N ASN A 80 11.15 35.63 -12.08
CA ASN A 80 10.54 36.15 -13.29
C ASN A 80 9.01 36.01 -13.22
N PRO A 81 8.24 37.11 -13.15
CA PRO A 81 6.78 37.05 -13.11
C PRO A 81 6.15 36.51 -14.41
N GLU A 82 6.91 36.41 -15.51
CA GLU A 82 6.45 35.79 -16.76
C GLU A 82 6.69 34.27 -16.79
N GLU A 83 7.38 33.71 -15.80
CA GLU A 83 7.62 32.27 -15.70
C GLU A 83 6.36 31.55 -15.21
N LEU A 84 5.83 30.66 -16.04
CA LEU A 84 4.71 29.80 -15.66
C LEU A 84 5.21 28.77 -14.66
N LEU A 85 4.63 28.77 -13.46
CA LEU A 85 4.86 27.72 -12.49
C LEU A 85 4.39 26.37 -13.05
N PRO A 86 5.13 25.28 -12.83
CA PRO A 86 4.60 23.96 -13.10
C PRO A 86 3.30 23.77 -12.33
N GLU A 87 2.25 23.33 -13.02
CA GLU A 87 1.02 22.89 -12.35
C GLU A 87 1.36 21.68 -11.48
N HIS A 88 1.39 21.89 -10.17
CA HIS A 88 1.47 20.81 -9.21
C HIS A 88 0.06 20.49 -8.75
N GLU A 89 -0.47 19.35 -9.20
CA GLU A 89 -1.77 18.86 -8.73
C GLU A 89 -1.64 18.46 -7.26
N GLN A 90 -2.01 19.42 -6.39
CA GLN A 90 -1.94 19.23 -4.94
C GLN A 90 -2.99 18.21 -4.45
N TRP A 91 -4.05 18.02 -5.22
CA TRP A 91 -5.03 16.96 -5.00
C TRP A 91 -4.85 15.89 -6.05
N LEU A 92 -4.51 14.69 -5.58
CA LEU A 92 -4.53 13.52 -6.43
C LEU A 92 -5.92 12.90 -6.36
N THR A 93 -6.43 12.50 -7.51
CA THR A 93 -7.77 11.98 -7.69
C THR A 93 -7.74 10.63 -8.39
N TRP A 94 -8.63 9.75 -7.97
CA TRP A 94 -8.97 8.52 -8.65
C TRP A 94 -10.46 8.51 -8.97
N TYR A 95 -10.79 8.11 -10.20
CA TYR A 95 -12.15 7.93 -10.66
C TYR A 95 -12.34 6.49 -11.14
N PRO A 96 -13.53 5.89 -10.93
CA PRO A 96 -13.84 4.58 -11.48
C PRO A 96 -13.69 4.56 -13.02
N PRO A 97 -13.20 3.45 -13.62
CA PRO A 97 -12.97 3.35 -15.07
C PRO A 97 -14.22 3.59 -15.94
N GLU A 98 -15.40 3.33 -15.39
CA GLU A 98 -16.69 3.49 -16.09
C GLU A 98 -17.13 4.95 -16.21
N ARG A 99 -16.47 5.90 -15.52
CA ARG A 99 -16.83 7.31 -15.53
C ARG A 99 -16.22 8.03 -16.74
N PRO A 100 -16.92 9.00 -17.37
CA PRO A 100 -16.39 9.77 -18.49
C PRO A 100 -15.07 10.51 -18.19
N TYR A 101 -14.83 10.85 -16.93
CA TYR A 101 -13.64 11.58 -16.48
C TYR A 101 -12.54 10.68 -15.91
N ALA A 102 -12.62 9.36 -16.12
CA ALA A 102 -11.62 8.39 -15.63
C ALA A 102 -10.18 8.74 -16.04
N TYR A 103 -10.03 9.36 -17.22
CA TYR A 103 -8.75 9.82 -17.77
C TYR A 103 -8.06 10.92 -16.93
N LYS A 104 -8.76 11.54 -15.97
CA LYS A 104 -8.18 12.53 -15.04
C LYS A 104 -7.57 11.89 -13.80
N THR A 105 -7.58 10.56 -13.70
CA THR A 105 -6.98 9.85 -12.57
C THR A 105 -5.46 10.03 -12.60
N ASN A 106 -4.92 10.57 -11.51
CA ASN A 106 -3.49 10.79 -11.29
C ASN A 106 -3.02 10.23 -9.91
N LEU A 107 -3.95 9.66 -9.14
CA LEU A 107 -3.67 9.04 -7.85
C LEU A 107 -3.06 7.65 -8.04
N PHE A 108 -1.77 7.53 -7.69
CA PHE A 108 -0.98 6.28 -7.78
C PHE A 108 -0.87 5.71 -9.21
N SER A 109 -0.98 6.56 -10.23
CA SER A 109 -0.79 6.26 -11.66
C SER A 109 0.68 6.26 -12.08
#